data_AF-A0AAW9I8S0-F1
#
_entry.id   AF-A0AAW9I8S0-F1
#
_cell.length_a   1.000
_cell.length_b   1.000
_cell.length_c   1.000
_cell.angle_alpha   90.00
_cell.angle_beta   90.00
_cell.angle_gamma   90.00
#
_symmetry.space_group_name_H-M   'P 1'
#
loop_
_entity.id
_entity.type
_entity.pdbx_description
1 polymer ?
#
loop_
_entity_poly.entity_id
_entity_poly.type
_entity_poly.pdbx_seq_one_letter_code
_entity_poly.pdbx_strand_id
1 'polypeptide(L)'
;MPEFKIQSKFKPTGDQPQAIDSLVNSINKGDRGQTLLGVTGSGKTYTMANIIERVQKPTIILAHNKTLAAQLCSEFKEFFPNNIVEYFVSYYDYYQPEAYVPQTDTFIEKDASINDEIDKLRHSATSALLERRDVIIVASVSCIYGLGNPDEYKKLTISLRTGM
;
A
#
# COMPACT_ATOMS: atom_id res chain seq x y z
N MET A 1 -8.57 -5.21 18.48
CA MET A 1 -7.92 -5.24 17.15
C MET A 1 -6.46 -4.90 17.39
N PRO A 2 -5.51 -5.49 16.66
CA PRO A 2 -4.11 -5.16 16.84
C PRO A 2 -3.87 -3.68 16.50
N GLU A 3 -2.99 -3.03 17.24
CA GLU A 3 -2.57 -1.65 17.00
C GLU A 3 -1.31 -1.64 16.12
N PHE A 4 -1.14 -0.60 15.31
CA PHE A 4 0.14 -0.35 14.67
C PHE A 4 1.20 -0.13 15.74
N LYS A 5 2.32 -0.86 15.63
CA LYS A 5 3.42 -0.74 16.58
C LYS A 5 4.76 -0.84 15.87
N ILE A 6 5.54 0.24 15.94
CA ILE A 6 6.87 0.29 15.35
C ILE A 6 7.82 -0.57 16.20
N GLN A 7 8.60 -1.41 15.53
CA GLN A 7 9.78 -2.03 16.10
C GLN A 7 11.02 -1.44 15.44
N SER A 8 11.68 -0.52 16.14
CA SER A 8 12.90 0.10 15.66
C SER A 8 13.83 0.45 16.82
N LYS A 9 15.14 0.40 16.58
CA LYS A 9 16.16 0.93 17.49
C LYS A 9 16.31 2.44 17.34
N PHE A 10 15.80 3.01 16.25
CA PHE A 10 15.84 4.44 16.00
C PHE A 10 14.81 5.16 16.89
N LYS A 11 15.09 6.42 17.16
CA LYS A 11 14.13 7.38 17.72
C LYS A 11 14.05 8.57 16.77
N PRO A 12 12.92 9.27 16.68
CA PRO A 12 12.85 10.50 15.91
C PRO A 12 13.91 11.51 16.38
N THR A 13 14.68 12.05 15.44
CA THR A 13 15.74 13.03 15.72
C THR A 13 15.66 14.24 14.77
N GLY A 14 16.40 15.31 15.09
CA GLY A 14 16.38 16.55 14.31
C GLY A 14 14.97 17.14 14.24
N ASP A 15 14.51 17.45 13.03
CA ASP A 15 13.18 18.05 12.79
C ASP A 15 12.04 17.02 12.77
N GLN A 16 12.35 15.71 12.83
CA GLN A 16 11.33 14.66 12.74
C GLN A 16 10.27 14.75 13.86
N PRO A 17 10.60 14.95 15.16
CA PRO A 17 9.60 15.01 16.22
C PRO A 17 8.54 16.09 15.95
N GLN A 18 8.99 17.30 15.58
CA GLN A 18 8.10 18.42 15.29
C GLN A 18 7.23 18.17 14.06
N ALA A 19 7.82 17.60 12.99
CA ALA A 19 7.07 17.24 11.79
C ALA A 19 5.98 16.19 12.08
N ILE A 20 6.31 15.16 12.86
CA ILE A 20 5.37 14.12 13.28
C ILE A 20 4.24 14.74 14.10
N ASP A 21 4.56 15.54 15.13
CA ASP A 21 3.56 16.19 16.00
C ASP A 21 2.60 17.07 15.19
N SER A 22 3.14 17.90 14.29
CA SER A 22 2.34 18.80 13.45
C SER A 22 1.37 18.03 12.55
N LEU A 23 1.85 17.00 11.85
CA LEU A 23 1.03 16.22 10.92
C LEU A 23 0.00 15.35 11.64
N VAL A 24 0.36 14.73 12.76
CA VAL A 24 -0.58 13.96 13.59
C VAL A 24 -1.71 14.87 14.10
N ASN A 25 -1.37 16.06 14.59
CA ASN A 25 -2.37 17.00 15.07
C ASN A 25 -3.30 17.49 13.96
N SER A 26 -2.77 17.76 12.76
CA SER A 26 -3.58 18.16 11.59
C SER A 26 -4.54 17.03 11.18
N ILE A 27 -4.07 15.78 11.09
CA ILE A 27 -4.91 14.62 10.77
C ILE A 27 -6.02 14.43 11.81
N ASN A 28 -5.71 14.60 13.10
CA ASN A 28 -6.67 14.45 14.20
C ASN A 28 -7.70 15.60 14.24
N LYS A 29 -7.36 16.78 13.72
CA LYS A 29 -8.31 17.89 13.52
C LYS A 29 -9.27 17.66 12.34
N GLY A 30 -9.00 16.65 11.50
CA GLY A 30 -9.82 16.34 10.32
C GLY A 30 -9.40 17.09 9.06
N ASP A 31 -8.22 17.74 9.07
CA ASP A 31 -7.67 18.36 7.87
C ASP A 31 -7.39 17.27 6.82
N ARG A 32 -7.79 17.53 5.57
CA ARG A 32 -7.72 16.52 4.50
C ARG A 32 -6.40 16.48 3.72
N GLY A 33 -5.66 17.59 3.71
CA GLY A 33 -4.47 17.76 2.89
C GLY A 33 -3.32 18.31 3.71
N GLN A 34 -2.19 17.61 3.68
CA GLN A 34 -0.95 18.01 4.30
C GLN A 34 0.22 17.73 3.36
N THR A 35 1.35 18.41 3.57
CA THR A 35 2.57 18.19 2.81
C THR A 35 3.75 18.11 3.74
N LEU A 36 4.47 17.00 3.72
CA LEU A 36 5.76 16.84 4.40
C LEU A 36 6.87 17.31 3.47
N LEU A 37 7.36 18.53 3.67
CA LEU A 37 8.50 19.06 2.92
C LEU A 37 9.82 18.54 3.53
N GLY A 38 10.21 17.33 3.15
CA GLY A 38 11.44 16.68 3.66
C GLY A 38 12.55 16.60 2.62
N VAL A 39 13.75 17.04 2.97
CA VAL A 39 14.96 16.88 2.14
C VAL A 39 15.32 15.39 1.94
N THR A 40 16.09 15.06 0.90
CA THR A 40 16.60 13.70 0.71
C THR A 40 17.47 13.27 1.88
N GLY A 41 17.35 12.02 2.32
CA GLY A 41 18.11 11.49 3.46
C GLY A 41 17.57 11.87 4.86
N SER A 42 16.54 12.70 4.97
CA SER A 42 15.94 13.11 6.26
C SER A 42 15.15 12.01 6.99
N GLY A 43 15.06 10.79 6.43
CA GLY A 43 14.31 9.69 7.05
C GLY A 43 12.78 9.80 6.91
N LYS A 44 12.29 10.31 5.77
CA LYS A 44 10.85 10.49 5.49
C LYS A 44 10.01 9.24 5.74
N THR A 45 10.48 8.05 5.37
CA THR A 45 9.73 6.80 5.63
C THR A 45 9.52 6.58 7.13
N TYR A 46 10.56 6.81 7.94
CA TYR A 46 10.47 6.66 9.38
C TYR A 46 9.57 7.72 10.03
N THR A 47 9.60 8.96 9.53
CA THR A 47 8.62 10.00 9.89
C THR A 47 7.20 9.54 9.62
N MET A 48 6.93 8.99 8.42
CA MET A 48 5.60 8.48 8.06
C MET A 48 5.19 7.28 8.90
N ALA A 49 6.11 6.36 9.22
CA ALA A 49 5.83 5.24 10.13
C ALA A 49 5.35 5.75 11.51
N ASN A 50 6.05 6.72 12.10
CA ASN A 50 5.65 7.33 13.37
C ASN A 50 4.28 8.01 13.29
N ILE A 51 3.95 8.63 12.16
CA ILE A 51 2.62 9.21 11.94
C ILE A 51 1.57 8.10 11.93
N ILE A 52 1.78 7.01 11.18
CA ILE A 52 0.84 5.87 11.08
C ILE A 52 0.60 5.24 12.46
N GLU A 53 1.66 4.99 13.23
CA GLU A 53 1.57 4.48 14.60
C GLU A 53 0.79 5.42 15.52
N ARG A 54 0.90 6.74 15.37
CA ARG A 54 0.17 7.67 16.25
C ARG A 54 -1.28 7.89 15.85
N VAL A 55 -1.61 7.79 14.56
CA VAL A 55 -2.99 8.00 14.09
C VAL A 55 -3.84 6.72 14.07
N GLN A 56 -3.21 5.54 14.10
CA GLN A 56 -3.88 4.23 14.16
C GLN A 56 -4.94 4.03 13.06
N LYS A 57 -4.61 4.40 11.81
CA LYS A 57 -5.50 4.26 10.65
C LYS A 57 -4.91 3.33 9.59
N PRO A 58 -5.71 2.41 8.99
CA PRO A 58 -5.28 1.70 7.80
C PRO A 58 -4.81 2.70 6.75
N THR A 59 -3.64 2.45 6.16
CA THR A 59 -2.94 3.45 5.34
C THR A 59 -2.60 2.87 3.98
N ILE A 60 -2.85 3.65 2.92
CA ILE A 60 -2.36 3.36 1.58
C ILE A 60 -1.20 4.31 1.25
N ILE A 61 -0.12 3.77 0.71
CA ILE A 61 1.08 4.49 0.31
C ILE A 61 1.22 4.34 -1.20
N LEU A 62 1.10 5.46 -1.92
CA LEU A 62 1.20 5.47 -3.38
C LEU A 62 2.62 5.77 -3.83
N ALA A 63 3.19 4.87 -4.60
CA ALA A 63 4.50 5.04 -5.24
C ALA A 63 4.35 5.07 -6.76
N HIS A 64 5.09 5.97 -7.40
CA HIS A 64 4.98 6.20 -8.85
C HIS A 64 5.65 5.10 -9.70
N ASN A 65 6.42 4.20 -9.10
CA ASN A 65 7.09 3.11 -9.81
C ASN A 65 7.23 1.86 -8.92
N LYS A 66 7.40 0.67 -9.54
CA LYS A 66 7.49 -0.63 -8.84
C LYS A 66 8.72 -0.72 -7.93
N THR A 67 9.86 -0.16 -8.32
CA THR A 67 11.11 -0.22 -7.55
C THR A 67 10.98 0.50 -6.21
N LEU A 68 10.47 1.73 -6.21
CA LEU A 68 10.22 2.50 -4.99
C LEU A 68 9.12 1.86 -4.15
N ALA A 69 8.07 1.32 -4.78
CA ALA A 69 7.02 0.62 -4.07
C ALA A 69 7.57 -0.60 -3.30
N ALA A 70 8.45 -1.39 -3.94
CA ALA A 70 9.09 -2.54 -3.33
C ALA A 70 10.01 -2.12 -2.17
N GLN A 71 10.82 -1.08 -2.37
CA GLN A 71 11.68 -0.52 -1.32
C GLN A 71 10.86 -0.09 -0.10
N LEU A 72 9.81 0.73 -0.31
CA LEU A 72 8.93 1.18 0.76
C LEU A 72 8.25 0.00 1.47
N CYS A 73 7.76 -0.99 0.71
CA CYS A 73 7.16 -2.19 1.30
C CYS A 73 8.14 -2.93 2.23
N SER A 74 9.41 -3.08 1.81
CA SER A 74 10.47 -3.65 2.65
C SER A 74 10.72 -2.83 3.91
N GLU A 75 10.90 -1.51 3.78
CA GLU A 75 11.12 -0.60 4.92
C GLU A 75 9.94 -0.65 5.91
N PHE A 76 8.70 -0.62 5.43
CA PHE A 76 7.52 -0.71 6.29
C PHE A 76 7.37 -2.09 6.95
N LYS A 77 7.74 -3.18 6.28
CA LYS A 77 7.78 -4.52 6.91
C LYS A 77 8.79 -4.58 8.04
N GLU A 78 9.94 -3.95 7.88
CA GLU A 78 10.94 -3.83 8.95
C GLU A 78 10.45 -2.98 10.13
N PHE A 79 9.76 -1.87 9.85
CA PHE A 79 9.20 -1.03 10.91
C PHE A 79 8.01 -1.68 11.62
N PHE A 80 7.17 -2.45 10.92
CA PHE A 80 5.93 -3.01 11.45
C PHE A 80 5.87 -4.55 11.32
N PRO A 81 6.80 -5.30 11.94
CA PRO A 81 6.91 -6.75 11.72
C PRO A 81 5.73 -7.56 12.28
N ASN A 82 4.87 -6.95 13.11
CA ASN A 82 3.69 -7.62 13.68
C ASN A 82 2.35 -7.12 13.09
N ASN A 83 2.41 -6.13 12.19
CA ASN A 83 1.23 -5.62 11.49
C ASN A 83 1.24 -6.11 10.04
N ILE A 84 0.13 -5.89 9.32
CA ILE A 84 0.04 -6.33 7.93
C ILE A 84 0.59 -5.23 7.03
N VAL A 85 1.66 -5.54 6.32
CA VAL A 85 2.26 -4.66 5.30
C VAL A 85 2.26 -5.38 3.97
N GLU A 86 1.46 -4.87 3.04
CA GLU A 86 1.10 -5.54 1.80
C GLU A 86 1.51 -4.76 0.56
N TYR A 87 1.63 -5.47 -0.55
CA TYR A 87 2.13 -4.96 -1.81
C TYR A 87 1.07 -5.06 -2.91
N PHE A 88 0.72 -3.93 -3.53
CA PHE A 88 -0.34 -3.88 -4.54
C PHE A 88 0.09 -3.13 -5.80
N VAL A 89 0.64 -3.85 -6.77
CA VAL A 89 1.05 -3.31 -8.07
C VAL A 89 0.46 -4.13 -9.21
N SER A 90 0.69 -3.69 -10.46
CA SER A 90 0.36 -4.50 -11.62
C SER A 90 1.08 -5.85 -11.55
N TYR A 91 0.28 -6.92 -11.58
CA TYR A 91 0.72 -8.31 -11.69
C TYR A 91 1.15 -8.73 -13.09
N TYR A 92 1.17 -7.82 -14.06
CA TYR A 92 1.72 -8.13 -15.37
C TYR A 92 3.23 -7.88 -15.36
N ASP A 93 3.99 -8.89 -15.78
CA ASP A 93 5.41 -8.76 -16.12
C ASP A 93 5.56 -8.12 -17.50
N TYR A 94 4.66 -8.47 -18.42
CA TYR A 94 4.52 -7.85 -19.74
C TYR A 94 3.05 -7.61 -20.03
N TYR A 95 2.72 -6.46 -20.63
CA TYR A 95 1.36 -6.11 -21.02
C TYR A 95 1.35 -5.24 -22.27
N GLN A 96 0.70 -5.72 -23.31
CA GLN A 96 0.34 -5.00 -24.51
C GLN A 96 -1.18 -4.83 -24.54
N PRO A 97 -1.70 -3.59 -24.50
CA PRO A 97 -3.13 -3.36 -24.64
C PRO A 97 -3.56 -3.67 -26.07
N GLU A 98 -4.81 -4.11 -26.20
CA GLU A 98 -5.49 -4.12 -27.50
C GLU A 98 -5.60 -2.69 -28.03
N ALA A 99 -5.20 -2.48 -29.28
CA ALA A 99 -5.25 -1.17 -29.89
C ALA A 99 -5.44 -1.27 -31.40
N TYR A 100 -5.99 -0.21 -31.98
CA TYR A 100 -6.04 -0.04 -33.43
C TYR A 100 -5.30 1.25 -33.80
N VAL A 101 -4.36 1.17 -34.75
CA VAL A 101 -3.53 2.28 -35.22
C VAL A 101 -4.01 2.71 -36.61
N PRO A 102 -4.81 3.80 -36.72
CA PRO A 102 -5.44 4.16 -37.97
C PRO A 102 -4.47 4.58 -39.08
N GLN A 103 -3.32 5.17 -38.73
CA GLN A 103 -2.35 5.63 -39.73
C GLN A 103 -1.75 4.48 -40.54
N THR A 104 -1.67 3.29 -39.96
CA THR A 104 -1.08 2.10 -40.58
C THR A 104 -2.10 0.99 -40.82
N ASP A 105 -3.39 1.27 -40.59
CA ASP A 105 -4.49 0.28 -40.65
C ASP A 105 -4.12 -1.02 -39.91
N THR A 106 -3.53 -0.87 -38.71
CA THR A 106 -2.97 -2.01 -37.96
C THR A 106 -3.76 -2.25 -36.70
N PHE A 107 -4.28 -3.46 -36.58
CA PHE A 107 -4.82 -3.97 -35.32
C PHE A 107 -3.71 -4.66 -34.51
N ILE A 108 -3.61 -4.28 -33.24
CA ILE A 108 -2.66 -4.81 -32.27
C ILE A 108 -3.46 -5.64 -31.27
N GLU A 109 -3.25 -6.95 -31.28
CA GLU A 109 -3.88 -7.86 -30.34
C GLU A 109 -3.36 -7.63 -28.91
N LYS A 110 -4.23 -7.92 -27.94
CA LYS A 110 -3.86 -7.97 -26.53
C LYS A 110 -2.93 -9.15 -26.30
N ASP A 111 -1.79 -8.87 -25.67
CA ASP A 111 -0.86 -9.89 -25.20
C ASP A 111 -0.38 -9.53 -23.78
N ALA A 112 -0.25 -10.52 -22.91
CA ALA A 112 0.12 -10.28 -21.51
C ALA A 112 0.73 -11.52 -20.85
N SER A 113 1.66 -11.29 -19.94
CA SER A 113 2.24 -12.30 -19.05
C SER A 113 1.98 -11.91 -17.60
N ILE A 114 1.40 -12.83 -16.82
CA ILE A 114 1.04 -12.64 -15.42
C ILE A 114 2.15 -13.21 -14.52
N ASN A 115 2.42 -12.48 -13.44
CA ASN A 115 3.29 -12.89 -12.36
C ASN A 115 2.46 -13.40 -11.17
N ASP A 116 2.49 -14.72 -10.95
CA ASP A 116 1.69 -15.39 -9.91
C ASP A 116 2.04 -14.92 -8.49
N GLU A 117 3.30 -14.53 -8.23
CA GLU A 117 3.69 -14.02 -6.91
C GLU A 117 3.05 -12.66 -6.63
N ILE A 118 3.04 -11.77 -7.62
CA ILE A 118 2.37 -10.46 -7.48
C ILE A 118 0.86 -10.63 -7.37
N ASP A 119 0.26 -11.57 -8.11
CA ASP A 119 -1.17 -11.86 -7.98
C ASP A 119 -1.53 -12.33 -6.57
N LYS A 120 -0.74 -13.26 -6.02
CA LYS A 120 -0.88 -13.70 -4.63
C LYS A 120 -0.78 -12.54 -3.64
N LEU A 121 0.18 -11.61 -3.83
CA LEU A 121 0.31 -10.44 -2.97
C LEU A 121 -0.90 -9.49 -3.08
N ARG A 122 -1.48 -9.33 -4.27
CA ARG A 122 -2.72 -8.56 -4.45
C ARG A 122 -3.89 -9.17 -3.70
N HIS A 123 -4.03 -10.50 -3.76
CA HIS A 123 -5.03 -11.24 -2.98
C HIS A 123 -4.81 -11.14 -1.47
N SER A 124 -3.55 -11.14 -1.01
CA SER A 124 -3.20 -10.90 0.39
C SER A 124 -3.64 -9.51 0.83
N ALA A 125 -3.35 -8.49 0.04
CA ALA A 125 -3.69 -7.10 0.32
C ALA A 125 -5.21 -6.86 0.46
N THR A 126 -6.03 -7.40 -0.45
CA THR A 126 -7.48 -7.22 -0.41
C THR A 126 -8.12 -8.01 0.74
N SER A 127 -7.68 -9.25 0.97
CA SER A 127 -8.17 -10.08 2.07
C SER A 127 -7.81 -9.49 3.44
N ALA A 128 -6.60 -8.95 3.59
CA ALA A 128 -6.15 -8.29 4.81
C ALA A 128 -7.07 -7.15 5.27
N LEU A 129 -7.56 -6.33 4.32
CA LEU A 129 -8.50 -5.24 4.62
C LEU A 129 -9.86 -5.72 5.15
N LEU A 130 -10.25 -6.95 4.81
CA LEU A 130 -11.50 -7.55 5.30
C LEU A 130 -11.35 -8.16 6.70
N GLU A 131 -10.13 -8.55 7.07
CA GLU A 131 -9.85 -9.28 8.32
C GLU A 131 -9.37 -8.35 9.44
N ARG A 132 -8.55 -7.35 9.14
CA ARG A 132 -7.82 -6.53 10.13
C ARG A 132 -7.82 -5.04 9.77
N ARG A 133 -7.55 -4.19 10.76
CA ARG A 133 -7.44 -2.73 10.59
C ARG A 133 -6.01 -2.21 10.59
N ASP A 134 -5.07 -2.97 11.12
CA ASP A 134 -3.66 -2.62 11.14
C ASP A 134 -2.96 -3.02 9.84
N VAL A 135 -3.47 -2.48 8.73
CA VAL A 135 -3.04 -2.78 7.36
C VAL A 135 -2.41 -1.54 6.72
N ILE A 136 -1.18 -1.70 6.22
CA ILE A 136 -0.51 -0.75 5.32
C ILE A 136 -0.42 -1.41 3.94
N ILE A 137 -0.90 -0.73 2.91
CA ILE A 137 -0.75 -1.18 1.52
C ILE A 137 0.19 -0.23 0.80
N VAL A 138 1.32 -0.73 0.30
CA VAL A 138 2.17 0.00 -0.63
C VAL A 138 1.76 -0.34 -2.05
N ALA A 139 1.26 0.65 -2.77
CA ALA A 139 0.62 0.46 -4.07
C ALA A 139 1.21 1.34 -5.17
N SER A 140 1.11 0.86 -6.41
CA SER A 140 1.23 1.73 -7.58
C SER A 140 -0.14 2.29 -7.98
N VAL A 141 -0.21 3.01 -9.10
CA VAL A 141 -1.48 3.42 -9.72
C VAL A 141 -2.42 2.26 -10.04
N SER A 142 -1.99 1.00 -9.89
CA SER A 142 -2.91 -0.15 -9.97
C SER A 142 -4.07 -0.05 -8.99
N CYS A 143 -3.95 0.66 -7.87
CA CYS A 143 -5.02 0.83 -6.89
C CYS A 143 -6.21 1.68 -7.35
N ILE A 144 -6.09 2.39 -8.48
CA ILE A 144 -7.20 3.15 -9.09
C ILE A 144 -7.83 2.42 -10.29
N TYR A 145 -7.33 1.24 -10.65
CA TYR A 145 -7.94 0.39 -11.67
C TYR A 145 -9.07 -0.44 -11.07
N GLY A 146 -10.00 -0.86 -11.93
CA GLY A 146 -11.19 -1.62 -11.53
C GLY A 146 -10.85 -2.91 -10.79
N LEU A 147 -11.58 -3.14 -9.70
CA LEU A 147 -11.63 -4.40 -8.96
C LEU A 147 -13.11 -4.81 -8.83
N GLY A 148 -13.34 -6.09 -8.51
CA GLY A 148 -14.68 -6.58 -8.17
C GLY A 148 -15.26 -5.86 -6.94
N ASN A 149 -16.59 -5.93 -6.78
CA ASN A 149 -17.26 -5.32 -5.63
C ASN A 149 -16.76 -5.97 -4.32
N PRO A 150 -16.31 -5.18 -3.32
CA PRO A 150 -15.79 -5.73 -2.06
C PRO A 150 -16.82 -6.54 -1.27
N ASP A 151 -18.10 -6.19 -1.35
CA ASP A 151 -19.18 -6.94 -0.67
C ASP A 151 -19.39 -8.32 -1.32
N GLU A 152 -19.25 -8.42 -2.64
CA GLU A 152 -19.31 -9.70 -3.34
C GLU A 152 -18.09 -10.56 -3.04
N TYR A 153 -16.90 -9.95 -3.06
CA TYR A 153 -15.65 -10.65 -2.71
C TYR A 153 -15.73 -11.26 -1.30
N LYS A 154 -16.26 -10.51 -0.34
CA LYS A 154 -16.49 -10.99 1.03
C LYS A 154 -17.50 -12.14 1.10
N LYS A 155 -18.59 -12.08 0.32
CA LYS A 155 -19.63 -13.15 0.28
C LYS A 155 -19.10 -14.46 -0.28
N LEU A 156 -18.15 -14.39 -1.21
CA LEU A 156 -17.52 -15.55 -1.83
C LEU A 156 -16.41 -16.19 -0.98
N THR A 157 -16.08 -15.60 0.17
CA THR A 157 -15.05 -16.14 1.07
C THR A 157 -15.59 -17.34 1.86
N ILE A 158 -14.86 -18.46 1.86
CA ILE A 158 -15.21 -19.66 2.63
C ILE A 158 -14.64 -19.52 4.04
N SER A 159 -15.51 -19.41 5.06
CA SER A 159 -15.08 -19.38 6.46
C SER A 159 -15.00 -20.79 7.03
N LEU A 160 -13.80 -21.20 7.43
CA LEU A 160 -13.55 -22.48 8.08
C LEU A 160 -13.23 -22.27 9.57
N ARG A 161 -13.73 -23.16 10.43
CA ARG A 161 -13.48 -23.16 11.88
C ARG A 161 -13.28 -24.59 12.35
N THR A 162 -12.40 -24.80 13.33
CA THR A 162 -12.19 -26.13 13.91
C THR A 162 -13.52 -26.70 14.44
N GLY A 163 -13.91 -27.87 13.93
CA GLY A 163 -15.16 -28.55 14.34
C GLY A 163 -16.38 -28.27 13.46
N MET A 164 -16.23 -27.50 12.37
CA MET A 164 -17.19 -27.44 11.26
C MET A 164 -16.79 -28.38 10.12
#